data_AF-A0A7X3RH10-F1
#
_entry.id   AF-A0A7X3RH10-F1
#
_cell.length_a   1.000
_cell.length_b   1.000
_cell.length_c   1.000
_cell.angle_alpha   90.00
_cell.angle_beta   90.00
_cell.angle_gamma   90.00
#
_symmetry.space_group_name_H-M   'P 1'
#
loop_
_entity.id
_entity.type
_entity.pdbx_description
1 polymer ?
#
loop_
_entity_poly.entity_id
_entity_poly.type
_entity_poly.pdbx_seq_one_letter_code
_entity_poly.pdbx_strand_id
1 'polypeptide(L)' 'PLTTYGLGWFRDDVLESGLADLVFHGGAWGAHFRIDRRRGLVCAFLVYQNGVQVQDLKDRLIQQVYEMFPVPKGR' A
#
# COMPACT_ATOMS: atom_id res chain seq x y z
N PRO A 1 0.18 6.28 9.93
CA PRO A 1 -1.30 6.30 9.87
C PRO A 1 -1.87 5.03 10.51
N LEU A 2 -2.97 5.15 11.26
CA LEU A 2 -3.71 3.97 11.69
C LEU A 2 -4.21 3.24 10.46
N THR A 3 -4.04 1.92 10.44
CA THR A 3 -4.51 1.07 9.35
C THR A 3 -5.68 0.27 9.89
N THR A 4 -6.84 0.34 9.24
CA THR A 4 -8.02 -0.45 9.61
C THR A 4 -8.18 -1.61 8.64
N TYR A 5 -8.90 -2.66 9.02
CA TYR A 5 -9.18 -3.79 8.15
C TYR A 5 -10.64 -3.74 7.69
N GLY A 6 -10.86 -3.84 6.39
CA GLY A 6 -12.18 -3.80 5.74
C GLY A 6 -12.51 -5.12 5.05
N LEU A 7 -13.11 -5.03 3.85
CA LEU A 7 -13.61 -6.15 3.02
C LEU A 7 -12.49 -7.07 2.48
N GLY A 8 -11.66 -7.64 3.35
CA GLY A 8 -10.49 -8.44 2.98
C GLY A 8 -9.24 -7.63 2.66
N TRP A 9 -9.18 -6.36 3.08
CA TRP A 9 -8.07 -5.45 2.78
C TRP A 9 -7.71 -4.62 4.00
N PHE A 10 -6.41 -4.39 4.21
CA PHE A 10 -5.95 -3.27 5.03
C PHE A 10 -6.22 -1.97 4.28
N ARG A 11 -6.59 -0.91 5.00
CA ARG A 11 -6.93 0.39 4.42
C ARG A 11 -6.60 1.55 5.33
N ASP A 12 -6.45 2.73 4.74
CA ASP A 12 -6.46 3.99 5.50
C ASP A 12 -7.88 4.41 5.88
N ASP A 13 -8.01 5.63 6.41
CA ASP A 13 -9.29 6.18 6.81
C ASP A 13 -10.24 6.29 5.61
N VAL A 14 -11.51 6.00 5.86
CA VAL A 14 -12.55 6.09 4.83
C VAL A 14 -13.00 7.55 4.73
N LEU A 15 -12.87 8.13 3.54
CA LEU A 15 -13.36 9.48 3.26
C LEU A 15 -14.90 9.55 3.37
N GLU A 16 -15.45 10.75 3.47
CA GLU A 16 -16.92 10.97 3.48
C GLU A 16 -17.63 10.34 2.27
N SER A 17 -16.93 10.18 1.14
CA SER A 17 -17.41 9.47 -0.04
C SER A 17 -17.61 7.94 0.14
N GLY A 18 -17.27 7.39 1.30
CA GLY A 18 -17.28 5.95 1.58
C GLY A 18 -16.09 5.19 1.01
N LEU A 19 -15.09 5.90 0.50
CA LEU A 19 -13.93 5.33 -0.19
C LEU A 19 -12.65 5.59 0.61
N ALA A 20 -11.83 4.54 0.78
CA ALA A 20 -10.46 4.67 1.25
C ALA A 20 -9.56 5.05 0.08
N ASP A 21 -8.58 5.92 0.33
CA ASP A 21 -7.61 6.33 -0.68
C ASP A 21 -6.51 5.32 -0.87
N LEU A 22 -6.28 4.50 0.15
CA LEU A 22 -5.30 3.45 0.15
C LEU A 22 -5.92 2.14 0.63
N VAL A 23 -5.74 1.09 -0.18
CA VAL A 23 -5.97 -0.29 0.26
C VAL A 23 -4.77 -1.17 -0.10
N PHE A 24 -4.49 -2.17 0.72
CA PHE A 24 -3.45 -3.16 0.44
C PHE A 24 -3.69 -4.48 1.16
N HIS A 25 -3.06 -5.53 0.63
CA HIS A 25 -2.95 -6.83 1.28
C HIS A 25 -1.56 -7.41 1.00
N GLY A 26 -1.10 -8.29 1.87
CA GLY A 26 0.17 -8.98 1.68
C GLY A 26 0.12 -10.42 2.16
N GLY A 27 1.02 -11.23 1.61
CA GLY A 27 1.32 -12.55 2.14
C GLY A 27 2.47 -12.48 3.14
N ALA A 28 2.52 -13.45 4.05
CA ALA A 28 3.53 -13.51 5.13
C ALA A 28 4.99 -13.56 4.64
N TRP A 29 5.23 -13.88 3.36
CA TRP A 29 6.56 -14.13 2.79
C TRP A 29 6.98 -13.16 1.68
N GLY A 30 6.31 -12.01 1.57
CA GLY A 30 6.79 -10.88 0.75
C GLY A 30 5.96 -10.55 -0.50
N ALA A 31 4.86 -11.27 -0.74
CA ALA A 31 3.84 -10.80 -1.69
C ALA A 31 3.14 -9.56 -1.11
N HIS A 32 2.98 -8.50 -1.91
CA HIS A 32 2.26 -7.30 -1.52
C HIS A 32 1.52 -6.71 -2.71
N PHE A 33 0.24 -6.43 -2.52
CA PHE A 33 -0.60 -5.78 -3.53
C PHE A 33 -1.28 -4.56 -2.91
N ARG A 34 -1.25 -3.44 -3.63
CA ARG A 34 -1.63 -2.12 -3.12
C ARG A 34 -2.30 -1.29 -4.20
N ILE A 35 -3.31 -0.54 -3.81
CA ILE A 35 -4.00 0.45 -4.64
C ILE A 35 -3.93 1.79 -3.91
N ASP A 36 -3.32 2.81 -4.51
CA ASP A 36 -3.26 4.18 -4.01
C ASP A 36 -3.96 5.13 -4.99
N ARG A 37 -5.18 5.52 -4.65
CA ARG A 37 -6.05 6.35 -5.50
C ARG A 37 -5.61 7.79 -5.58
N ARG A 38 -4.93 8.31 -4.54
CA ARG A 38 -4.39 9.68 -4.56
C ARG A 38 -3.40 9.82 -5.70
N ARG A 39 -2.61 8.78 -5.93
CA ARG A 39 -1.63 8.67 -7.01
C ARG A 39 -2.19 8.09 -8.31
N GLY A 40 -3.39 7.48 -8.28
CA GLY A 40 -3.92 6.73 -9.42
C GLY A 40 -3.07 5.49 -9.75
N LEU A 41 -2.55 4.82 -8.72
CA LEU A 41 -1.50 3.81 -8.84
C LEU A 41 -1.94 2.45 -8.27
N VAL A 42 -1.53 1.38 -8.96
CA VAL A 42 -1.64 0.00 -8.47
C VAL A 42 -0.23 -0.61 -8.45
N CYS A 43 0.16 -1.20 -7.32
CA CYS A 43 1.48 -1.82 -7.14
C CYS A 43 1.33 -3.28 -6.75
N ALA A 44 2.14 -4.13 -7.38
CA ALA A 44 2.30 -5.53 -7.00
C ALA A 44 3.80 -5.81 -6.81
N PHE A 45 4.18 -6.29 -5.63
CA PHE A 45 5.51 -6.81 -5.34
C PHE A 45 5.39 -8.32 -5.11
N LEU A 46 6.15 -9.09 -5.89
CA LEU A 46 6.27 -10.54 -5.74
C LEU A 46 7.73 -10.83 -5.38
N VAL A 47 8.06 -10.67 -4.10
CA VAL A 47 9.42 -10.90 -3.61
C VAL A 47 9.38 -11.99 -2.56
N TYR A 48 10.31 -12.95 -2.64
CA TYR A 48 10.52 -13.93 -1.59
C TYR A 48 11.52 -13.38 -0.57
N GLN A 49 11.15 -13.43 0.71
CA GLN A 49 12.01 -13.04 1.84
C GLN A 49 11.68 -13.93 3.05
N ASN A 50 12.60 -14.05 4.01
CA ASN A 50 12.24 -14.59 5.33
C ASN A 50 11.30 -13.61 6.05
N GLY A 51 10.43 -14.11 6.93
CA GLY A 51 9.37 -13.32 7.55
C GLY A 51 9.85 -12.06 8.31
N VAL A 52 11.07 -12.08 8.87
CA VAL A 52 11.66 -10.94 9.59
C VAL A 52 11.97 -9.76 8.66
N GLN A 53 12.42 -10.05 7.43
CA GLN A 53 12.85 -9.03 6.46
C GLN A 53 11.71 -8.47 5.60
N VAL A 54 10.54 -9.13 5.60
CA VAL A 54 9.41 -8.78 4.73
C VAL A 54 8.97 -7.33 4.91
N GLN A 55 8.90 -6.85 6.16
CA GLN A 55 8.40 -5.50 6.44
C GLN A 55 9.37 -4.42 5.91
N ASP A 56 10.64 -4.49 6.28
CA ASP A 56 11.64 -3.48 5.89
C ASP A 56 11.86 -3.41 4.38
N LEU A 57 11.84 -4.55 3.68
CA LEU A 57 11.95 -4.54 2.22
C LEU A 57 10.71 -3.92 1.58
N LYS A 58 9.52 -4.33 2.01
CA LYS A 58 8.25 -3.79 1.50
C LYS A 58 8.20 -2.27 1.69
N ASP A 59 8.57 -1.77 2.86
CA ASP A 59 8.52 -0.34 3.15
C ASP A 59 9.50 0.45 2.26
N ARG A 60 10.72 -0.07 2.02
CA ARG A 60 11.68 0.52 1.07
C ARG A 60 11.16 0.54 -0.37
N LEU A 61 10.57 -0.56 -0.84
CA LEU A 61 10.03 -0.64 -2.20
C LEU A 61 8.85 0.34 -2.40
N ILE A 62 7.97 0.44 -1.41
CA ILE A 62 6.87 1.41 -1.41
C ILE A 62 7.42 2.84 -1.46
N GLN A 63 8.45 3.14 -0.66
CA GLN A 63 9.06 4.46 -0.62
C GLN A 63 9.65 4.86 -1.99
N GLN A 64 10.38 3.96 -2.65
CA GLN A 64 10.91 4.19 -4.00
C GLN A 64 9.78 4.46 -5.00
N VAL A 65 8.67 3.73 -4.90
CA VAL A 65 7.49 3.98 -5.73
C VAL A 65 6.92 5.37 -5.47
N TYR A 66 6.84 5.83 -4.23
CA TYR A 66 6.33 7.17 -3.92
C TYR A 66 7.23 8.30 -4.41
N GLU A 67 8.53 8.08 -4.47
CA GLU A 67 9.49 9.01 -5.05
C GLU A 67 9.30 9.10 -6.58
N MET A 68 9.05 7.98 -7.24
CA MET A 68 8.76 7.95 -8.69
C MET A 68 7.38 8.50 -9.04
N PHE A 69 6.40 8.29 -8.16
CA PHE A 69 4.99 8.66 -8.36
C PHE A 69 4.49 9.52 -7.18
N PRO A 70 4.89 10.81 -7.12
CA PRO A 70 4.40 11.72 -6.10
C PRO A 70 2.89 11.94 -6.24
N VAL A 71 2.22 12.31 -5.14
CA VAL A 71 0.81 12.73 -5.21
C VAL A 71 0.72 14.01 -6.04
N PRO A 72 -0.15 14.08 -7.06
CA PRO A 72 -0.37 15.31 -7.81
C PRO A 72 -0.82 16.46 -6.90
N LYS A 73 -0.34 17.68 -7.15
CA LYS A 73 -0.81 18.86 -6.42
C LYS A 73 -2.28 19.11 -6.74
N GLY A 74 -3.11 19.28 -5.70
CA GLY A 74 -4.55 19.60 -5.84
C GLY A 74 -5.50 18.41 -5.68
N ARG A 75 -5.04 17.30 -5.10
CA ARG A 75 -5.86 16.14 -4.74
C ARG A 75 -5.70 15.83 -3.26
#